data_AF-A0A4S8M6K7-F1
#
_entry.id   AF-A0A4S8M6K7-F1
#
_cell.length_a   1.000
_cell.length_b   1.000
_cell.length_c   1.000
_cell.angle_alpha   90.00
_cell.angle_beta   90.00
_cell.angle_gamma   90.00
#
_symmetry.space_group_name_H-M   'P 1'
#
loop_
_entity.id
_entity.type
_entity.pdbx_description
1 polymer ?
#
loop_
_entity_poly.entity_id
_entity_poly.type
_entity_poly.pdbx_seq_one_letter_code
_entity_poly.pdbx_strand_id
1 'polypeptide(L)'
;MTTPATAIPFLSGLVLTETQLRILADYYLPSGAVDNLYSGDPVYAINSTWQDLNKPNSILPLMDTDFTEKDPRCFLYILDVVPSYDGKPPKPNFSSKHLTWMWKKLGKPPAWENVKFVVRRWPRDPGLPEPQWLYERMFSKMPTDSKASQLGSPQA
;
A
#
# COMPACT_ATOMS: atom_id res chain seq x y z
N MET A 1 -14.94 2.42 31.91
CA MET A 1 -13.85 1.66 31.27
C MET A 1 -13.89 1.99 29.79
N THR A 2 -13.03 2.88 29.32
CA THR A 2 -12.91 3.19 27.89
C THR A 2 -12.13 2.07 27.24
N THR A 3 -12.79 1.27 26.41
CA THR A 3 -12.13 0.32 25.50
C THR A 3 -11.06 1.10 24.73
N PRO A 4 -9.80 0.67 24.67
CA PRO A 4 -8.81 1.31 23.82
C PRO A 4 -9.36 1.29 22.39
N ALA A 5 -9.43 2.45 21.74
CA ALA A 5 -9.94 2.56 20.38
C ALA A 5 -9.12 1.64 19.47
N THR A 6 -9.75 0.59 18.95
CA THR A 6 -9.10 -0.33 18.01
C THR A 6 -8.73 0.44 16.75
N ALA A 7 -7.45 0.50 16.42
CA ALA A 7 -6.97 1.16 15.22
C ALA A 7 -7.54 0.47 13.98
N ILE A 8 -8.17 1.24 13.10
CA ILE A 8 -8.70 0.77 11.82
C ILE A 8 -7.66 1.05 10.74
N PRO A 9 -7.21 0.03 10.00
CA PRO A 9 -6.20 0.20 8.96
C PRO A 9 -6.77 0.85 7.70
N PHE A 10 -6.11 1.93 7.25
CA PHE A 10 -6.35 2.54 5.96
C PHE A 10 -5.14 2.37 5.04
N LEU A 11 -5.40 1.87 3.84
CA LEU A 11 -4.46 1.80 2.74
C LEU A 11 -4.50 3.10 1.97
N SER A 12 -3.33 3.64 1.68
CA SER A 12 -3.21 4.82 0.83
C SER A 12 -2.26 4.53 -0.32
N GLY A 13 -2.65 4.91 -1.53
CA GLY A 13 -1.95 4.44 -2.70
C GLY A 13 -2.49 4.96 -4.02
N LEU A 14 -1.89 4.45 -5.10
CA LEU A 14 -2.27 4.79 -6.47
C LEU A 14 -3.13 3.68 -7.04
N VAL A 15 -4.23 4.07 -7.69
CA VAL A 15 -4.98 3.18 -8.57
C VAL A 15 -4.27 3.14 -9.90
N LEU A 16 -3.82 1.94 -10.27
CA LEU A 16 -3.09 1.70 -11.51
C LEU A 16 -3.84 0.67 -12.37
N THR A 17 -3.92 0.93 -13.66
CA THR A 17 -4.28 -0.09 -14.66
C THR A 17 -3.12 -1.07 -14.81
N GLU A 18 -3.39 -2.23 -15.41
CA GLU A 18 -2.35 -3.22 -15.72
C GLU A 18 -1.19 -2.63 -16.55
N THR A 19 -1.51 -1.79 -17.55
CA THR A 19 -0.49 -1.09 -18.37
C THR A 19 0.38 -0.15 -17.54
N GLN A 20 -0.22 0.63 -16.62
CA GLN A 20 0.54 1.54 -15.75
C GLN A 20 1.43 0.77 -14.77
N LEU A 21 0.92 -0.36 -14.25
CA LEU A 21 1.66 -1.31 -13.44
C LEU A 21 2.87 -1.88 -14.18
N ARG A 22 2.69 -2.25 -15.45
CA ARG A 22 3.76 -2.74 -16.32
C ARG A 22 4.88 -1.71 -16.50
N ILE A 23 4.52 -0.46 -16.81
CA ILE A 23 5.49 0.66 -16.91
C ILE A 23 6.25 0.84 -15.59
N LEU A 24 5.55 0.74 -14.46
CA LEU A 24 6.18 0.85 -13.14
C LEU A 24 7.14 -0.33 -12.87
N ALA A 25 6.76 -1.54 -13.26
CA ALA A 25 7.58 -2.74 -13.11
C ALA A 25 8.86 -2.64 -13.93
N ASP A 26 8.75 -2.27 -15.22
CA ASP A 26 9.88 -2.10 -16.13
C ASP A 26 10.84 -0.96 -15.68
N TYR A 27 10.38 -0.04 -14.83
CA TYR A 27 11.22 0.99 -14.24
C TYR A 27 12.05 0.50 -13.05
N TYR A 28 11.45 -0.30 -12.18
CA TYR A 28 12.12 -0.78 -10.96
C TYR A 28 12.95 -2.04 -11.17
N LEU A 29 12.62 -2.81 -12.20
CA LEU A 29 13.26 -4.07 -12.51
C LEU A 29 14.23 -3.93 -13.69
N PRO A 30 15.21 -4.84 -13.80
CA PRO A 30 16.02 -4.95 -15.00
C PRO A 30 15.16 -5.13 -16.26
N SER A 31 15.59 -4.56 -17.38
CA SER A 31 14.87 -4.66 -18.66
C SER A 31 14.56 -6.13 -19.01
N GLY A 32 13.31 -6.40 -19.37
CA GLY A 32 12.83 -7.74 -19.72
C GLY A 32 12.65 -8.69 -18.53
N ALA A 33 12.90 -8.26 -17.28
CA ALA A 33 12.70 -9.12 -16.10
C ALA A 33 11.24 -9.54 -15.94
N VAL A 34 10.28 -8.65 -16.22
CA VAL A 34 8.85 -8.99 -16.13
C VAL A 34 8.51 -10.18 -17.03
N ASP A 35 8.97 -10.18 -18.27
CA ASP A 35 8.69 -11.28 -19.21
C ASP A 35 9.52 -12.53 -18.90
N ASN A 36 10.82 -12.36 -18.63
CA ASN A 36 11.77 -13.48 -18.55
C ASN A 36 11.78 -14.18 -17.18
N LEU A 37 11.54 -13.44 -16.09
CA LEU A 37 11.63 -13.95 -14.71
C LEU A 37 10.26 -14.10 -14.05
N TYR A 38 9.29 -13.30 -14.47
CA TYR A 38 7.97 -13.23 -13.84
C TYR A 38 6.83 -13.59 -14.79
N SER A 39 7.13 -14.29 -15.90
CA SER A 39 6.15 -14.81 -16.86
C SER A 39 5.18 -13.77 -17.42
N GLY A 40 5.62 -12.51 -17.51
CA GLY A 40 4.83 -11.39 -18.01
C GLY A 40 3.89 -10.76 -16.99
N ASP A 41 3.87 -11.21 -15.73
CA ASP A 41 2.99 -10.69 -14.67
C ASP A 41 3.64 -9.51 -13.92
N PRO A 42 3.22 -8.25 -14.17
CA PRO A 42 3.80 -7.08 -13.51
C PRO A 42 3.42 -6.99 -12.03
N VAL A 43 2.28 -7.56 -11.62
CA VAL A 43 1.82 -7.58 -10.23
C VAL A 43 2.72 -8.48 -9.41
N TYR A 44 2.95 -9.70 -9.90
CA TYR A 44 3.85 -10.65 -9.26
C TYR A 44 5.28 -10.13 -9.22
N ALA A 45 5.76 -9.52 -10.30
CA ALA A 45 7.10 -8.94 -10.38
C ALA A 45 7.32 -7.85 -9.31
N ILE A 46 6.41 -6.88 -9.19
CA ILE A 46 6.52 -5.80 -8.18
C ILE A 46 6.38 -6.34 -6.77
N ASN A 47 5.41 -7.22 -6.51
CA ASN A 47 5.22 -7.78 -5.17
C ASN A 47 6.43 -8.61 -4.72
N SER A 48 7.01 -9.43 -5.60
CA SER A 48 8.21 -10.22 -5.31
C SER A 48 9.40 -9.31 -4.98
N THR A 49 9.63 -8.30 -5.83
CA THR A 49 10.72 -7.34 -5.62
C THR A 49 10.56 -6.59 -4.30
N TRP A 50 9.34 -6.17 -3.95
CA TRP A 50 9.11 -5.42 -2.72
C TRP A 50 9.14 -6.33 -1.50
N GLN A 51 8.79 -7.61 -1.64
CA GLN A 51 8.98 -8.59 -0.59
C GLN A 51 10.46 -8.74 -0.22
N ASP A 52 11.37 -8.76 -1.19
CA ASP A 52 12.82 -8.78 -0.94
C ASP A 52 13.32 -7.52 -0.19
N LEU A 53 12.59 -6.40 -0.33
CA LEU A 53 12.82 -5.15 0.39
C LEU A 53 12.02 -5.03 1.71
N ASN A 54 11.50 -6.15 2.22
CA ASN A 54 10.67 -6.23 3.43
C ASN A 54 9.41 -5.35 3.37
N LYS A 55 8.81 -5.25 2.18
CA LYS A 55 7.60 -4.50 1.84
C LYS A 55 6.58 -5.39 1.15
N PRO A 56 6.15 -6.51 1.77
CA PRO A 56 5.24 -7.46 1.13
C PRO A 56 3.87 -6.84 0.85
N ASN A 57 3.10 -7.46 -0.06
CA ASN A 57 1.71 -7.10 -0.37
C ASN A 57 1.54 -5.62 -0.73
N SER A 58 2.35 -5.15 -1.67
CA SER A 58 2.34 -3.75 -2.11
C SER A 58 1.38 -3.49 -3.27
N ILE A 59 0.87 -4.55 -3.90
CA ILE A 59 -0.19 -4.49 -4.91
C ILE A 59 -1.40 -5.32 -4.46
N LEU A 60 -2.59 -4.75 -4.56
CA LEU A 60 -3.87 -5.46 -4.41
C LEU A 60 -4.75 -5.27 -5.64
N PRO A 61 -5.50 -6.30 -6.08
CA PRO A 61 -6.56 -6.09 -7.06
C PRO A 61 -7.68 -5.23 -6.46
N LEU A 62 -8.18 -4.27 -7.23
CA LEU A 62 -9.36 -3.48 -6.89
C LEU A 62 -10.58 -4.08 -7.60
N MET A 63 -11.50 -4.64 -6.81
CA MET A 63 -12.75 -5.26 -7.28
C MET A 63 -13.93 -4.27 -7.32
N ASP A 64 -13.69 -2.96 -7.18
CA ASP A 64 -14.77 -1.99 -6.98
C ASP A 64 -15.56 -1.70 -8.25
N THR A 65 -16.88 -1.53 -8.09
CA THR A 65 -17.86 -1.16 -9.12
C THR A 65 -17.70 0.26 -9.67
N ASP A 66 -16.81 1.07 -9.09
CA ASP A 66 -16.59 2.47 -9.47
C ASP A 66 -15.68 2.63 -10.71
N PHE A 67 -15.10 1.54 -11.20
CA PHE A 67 -14.32 1.50 -12.43
C PHE A 67 -15.22 1.02 -13.57
N THR A 68 -15.40 1.87 -14.58
CA THR A 68 -16.28 1.59 -15.71
C THR A 68 -15.71 0.46 -16.58
N GLU A 69 -16.57 -0.24 -17.35
CA GLU A 69 -16.21 -1.35 -18.27
C GLU A 69 -15.02 -1.07 -19.21
N LYS A 70 -14.61 0.19 -19.37
CA LYS A 70 -13.44 0.58 -20.18
C LYS A 70 -12.09 0.28 -19.52
N ASP A 71 -12.03 0.10 -18.20
CA ASP A 71 -10.81 -0.25 -17.45
C ASP A 71 -11.05 -1.54 -16.64
N PRO A 72 -10.94 -2.72 -17.27
CA PRO A 72 -11.50 -3.96 -16.70
C PRO A 72 -10.73 -4.49 -15.49
N ARG A 73 -9.49 -4.01 -15.23
CA ARG A 73 -8.67 -4.43 -14.07
C ARG A 73 -7.80 -3.29 -13.57
N CYS A 74 -8.16 -2.79 -12.39
CA CYS A 74 -7.37 -1.82 -11.64
C CYS A 74 -6.76 -2.48 -10.41
N PHE A 75 -5.63 -1.93 -9.98
CA PHE A 75 -4.88 -2.40 -8.84
C PHE A 75 -4.52 -1.22 -7.94
N LEU A 76 -4.50 -1.46 -6.63
CA LEU A 76 -3.98 -0.51 -5.65
C LEU A 76 -2.50 -0.79 -5.43
N TYR A 77 -1.66 0.15 -5.84
CA TYR A 77 -0.27 0.23 -5.39
C TYR A 77 -0.20 0.96 -4.06
N ILE A 78 0.00 0.20 -2.99
CA ILE A 78 0.03 0.68 -1.60
C ILE A 78 1.34 1.42 -1.35
N LEU A 79 1.22 2.71 -1.06
CA LEU A 79 2.33 3.57 -0.65
C LEU A 79 2.47 3.62 0.88
N ASP A 80 1.35 3.54 1.60
CA ASP A 80 1.34 3.61 3.06
C ASP A 80 0.12 2.92 3.67
N VAL A 81 0.28 2.45 4.91
CA VAL A 81 -0.80 1.94 5.77
C VAL A 81 -0.85 2.80 7.02
N VAL A 82 -2.00 3.42 7.29
CA VAL A 82 -2.13 4.41 8.36
C VAL A 82 -3.28 4.03 9.30
N PRO A 83 -3.08 4.11 10.64
CA PRO A 83 -4.14 3.84 11.59
C PRO A 83 -5.15 4.99 11.66
N SER A 84 -6.45 4.65 11.72
CA SER A 84 -7.54 5.56 12.07
C SER A 84 -8.18 5.13 13.39
N TYR A 85 -8.37 6.08 14.31
CA TYR A 85 -8.99 5.82 15.61
C TYR A 85 -10.43 6.34 15.70
N ASP A 86 -10.85 7.17 14.72
CA ASP A 86 -12.19 7.75 14.62
C ASP A 86 -13.01 7.15 13.45
N GLY A 87 -12.43 6.17 12.76
CA GLY A 87 -13.03 5.53 11.58
C GLY A 87 -13.00 6.39 10.32
N LYS A 88 -12.45 7.60 10.37
CA LYS A 88 -12.32 8.49 9.20
C LYS A 88 -11.00 8.23 8.48
N PRO A 89 -10.95 8.44 7.14
CA PRO A 89 -9.71 8.32 6.39
C PRO A 89 -8.63 9.26 6.96
N PRO A 90 -7.50 8.72 7.45
CA PRO A 90 -6.42 9.55 7.97
C PRO A 90 -5.65 10.22 6.83
N LYS A 91 -4.92 11.29 7.15
CA LYS A 91 -4.02 11.92 6.18
C LYS A 91 -2.85 10.98 5.90
N PRO A 92 -2.55 10.65 4.63
CA PRO A 92 -1.43 9.76 4.30
C PRO A 92 -0.09 10.33 4.76
N ASN A 93 0.81 9.46 5.22
CA ASN A 93 2.15 9.84 5.68
C ASN A 93 3.23 9.45 4.65
N PHE A 94 3.09 9.94 3.41
CA PHE A 94 4.11 9.84 2.38
C PHE A 94 4.46 11.22 1.81
N SER A 95 5.69 11.33 1.29
CA SER A 95 6.21 12.58 0.73
C SER A 95 5.56 12.91 -0.62
N SER A 96 5.02 14.12 -0.76
CA SER A 96 4.57 14.65 -2.06
C SER A 96 5.68 14.62 -3.11
N LYS A 97 6.95 14.75 -2.71
CA LYS A 97 8.11 14.65 -3.60
C LYS A 97 8.26 13.24 -4.18
N HIS A 98 8.00 12.19 -3.40
CA HIS A 98 8.08 10.81 -3.87
C HIS A 98 7.00 10.53 -4.93
N LEU A 99 5.77 11.00 -4.69
CA LEU A 99 4.72 11.00 -5.71
C LEU A 99 5.17 11.77 -6.95
N THR A 100 5.56 13.05 -6.83
CA THR A 100 5.97 13.83 -8.00
C THR A 100 7.12 13.17 -8.78
N TRP A 101 8.06 12.53 -8.10
CA TRP A 101 9.12 11.76 -8.73
C TRP A 101 8.58 10.53 -9.47
N MET A 102 7.73 9.72 -8.84
CA MET A 102 7.09 8.56 -9.48
C MET A 102 6.35 9.00 -10.74
N TRP A 103 5.52 10.04 -10.64
CA TRP A 103 4.74 10.59 -11.75
C TRP A 103 5.63 11.10 -12.90
N LYS A 104 6.80 11.68 -12.61
CA LYS A 104 7.79 12.07 -13.63
C LYS A 104 8.41 10.88 -14.36
N LYS A 105 8.61 9.76 -13.67
CA LYS A 105 9.28 8.56 -14.21
C LYS A 105 8.37 7.69 -15.06
N LEU A 106 7.11 7.68 -14.67
CA LEU A 106 6.02 6.96 -15.29
C LEU A 106 5.71 7.44 -16.74
N GLY A 107 6.21 8.62 -17.14
CA GLY A 107 6.25 9.08 -18.54
C GLY A 107 5.31 10.24 -18.84
N LYS A 108 5.43 10.81 -20.05
CA LYS A 108 4.55 11.90 -20.51
C LYS A 108 3.12 11.37 -20.78
N PRO A 109 2.07 12.19 -20.61
CA PRO A 109 0.67 11.83 -20.86
C PRO A 109 0.47 11.30 -22.29
N PRO A 110 -0.42 10.31 -22.52
CA PRO A 110 -1.74 10.15 -21.88
C PRO A 110 -1.85 9.05 -20.81
N ALA A 111 -0.80 8.26 -20.56
CA ALA A 111 -0.88 7.10 -19.65
C ALA A 111 -1.20 7.45 -18.18
N TRP A 112 -1.24 8.73 -17.79
CA TRP A 112 -1.34 9.19 -16.40
C TRP A 112 -2.51 10.13 -16.11
N GLU A 113 -3.27 10.56 -17.11
CA GLU A 113 -4.40 11.48 -16.91
C GLU A 113 -5.48 10.89 -15.98
N ASN A 114 -5.50 9.56 -15.84
CA ASN A 114 -6.47 8.82 -15.03
C ASN A 114 -5.91 8.18 -13.75
N VAL A 115 -4.64 8.43 -13.36
CA VAL A 115 -4.12 7.86 -12.11
C VAL A 115 -4.72 8.56 -10.90
N LYS A 116 -5.55 7.81 -10.18
CA LYS A 116 -6.25 8.30 -8.98
C LYS A 116 -5.45 7.93 -7.74
N PHE A 117 -5.22 8.91 -6.88
CA PHE A 117 -4.79 8.65 -5.52
C PHE A 117 -6.01 8.32 -4.64
N VAL A 118 -5.93 7.27 -3.85
CA VAL A 118 -7.04 6.84 -2.98
C VAL A 118 -6.55 6.54 -1.56
N VAL A 119 -7.43 6.81 -0.60
CA VAL A 119 -7.30 6.35 0.79
C VAL A 119 -8.51 5.49 1.07
N ARG A 120 -8.29 4.21 1.37
CA ARG A 120 -9.35 3.22 1.53
C ARG A 120 -9.12 2.39 2.76
N ARG A 121 -10.19 2.08 3.47
CA ARG A 121 -10.16 1.14 4.59
C ARG A 121 -9.79 -0.25 4.05
N TRP A 122 -8.81 -0.92 4.66
CA TRP A 122 -8.53 -2.36 4.40
C TRP A 122 -9.76 -3.18 4.80
N PRO A 123 -10.13 -4.25 4.07
CA PRO A 123 -11.48 -4.74 3.83
C PRO A 123 -12.63 -4.49 4.79
N ARG A 124 -13.74 -4.26 4.09
CA ARG A 124 -15.14 -4.12 4.49
C ARG A 124 -15.82 -5.46 4.82
N ASP A 125 -15.20 -6.61 4.59
CA ASP A 125 -15.85 -7.92 4.76
C ASP A 125 -15.79 -8.40 6.22
N PRO A 126 -16.93 -8.46 6.93
CA PRO A 126 -16.97 -8.98 8.29
C PRO A 126 -16.65 -10.48 8.28
N GLY A 127 -15.49 -10.86 8.82
CA GLY A 127 -15.13 -12.26 9.07
C GLY A 127 -13.75 -12.71 8.60
N LEU A 128 -13.05 -11.91 7.79
CA LEU A 128 -11.66 -12.22 7.45
C LEU A 128 -10.71 -11.63 8.50
N PRO A 129 -9.77 -12.43 9.05
CA PRO A 129 -8.77 -11.90 9.96
C PRO A 129 -7.87 -10.89 9.25
N GLU A 130 -7.51 -9.81 9.95
CA GLU A 130 -6.55 -8.85 9.43
C GLU A 130 -5.19 -9.53 9.25
N PRO A 131 -4.54 -9.40 8.08
CA PRO A 131 -3.26 -10.04 7.86
C PRO A 131 -2.15 -9.32 8.64
N GLN A 132 -1.21 -10.07 9.19
CA GLN A 132 -0.15 -9.55 10.07
C GLN A 132 0.67 -8.41 9.46
N TRP A 133 0.97 -8.47 8.16
CA TRP A 133 1.76 -7.44 7.47
C TRP A 133 1.12 -6.05 7.55
N LEU A 134 -0.22 -5.99 7.69
CA LEU A 134 -0.96 -4.74 7.78
C LEU A 134 -0.65 -4.02 9.10
N TYR A 135 -0.65 -4.78 10.19
CA TYR A 135 -0.27 -4.30 11.51
C TYR A 135 1.19 -3.83 11.53
N GLU A 136 2.10 -4.66 11.01
CA GLU A 136 3.52 -4.32 10.91
C GLU A 136 3.74 -3.02 10.14
N ARG A 137 3.08 -2.85 8.99
CA ARG A 137 3.19 -1.61 8.20
C ARG A 137 2.59 -0.41 8.91
N MET A 138 1.44 -0.57 9.55
CA MET A 138 0.72 0.49 10.27
C MET A 138 1.55 1.07 11.43
N PHE A 139 2.33 0.21 12.11
CA PHE A 139 3.12 0.60 13.28
C PHE A 139 4.64 0.68 13.05
N SER A 140 5.14 0.28 11.86
CA SER A 140 6.57 0.34 11.51
C SER A 140 7.20 1.73 11.62
N LYS A 141 6.40 2.78 11.47
CA LYS A 141 6.83 4.18 11.54
C LYS A 141 6.64 4.81 12.94
N MET A 142 6.09 4.08 13.91
CA MET A 142 6.02 4.58 15.28
C MET A 142 7.40 4.46 15.94
N PRO A 143 7.93 5.55 16.56
CA PRO A 143 9.16 5.46 17.32
C PRO A 143 9.03 4.36 18.37
N THR A 144 10.05 3.52 18.46
CA THR A 144 10.13 2.42 19.44
C THR A 144 10.36 2.93 20.87
N ASP A 145 10.18 4.22 21.13
CA ASP A 145 10.37 4.91 22.42
C ASP A 145 9.18 4.74 23.38
N SER A 146 8.40 3.66 23.23
CA SER A 146 7.45 3.20 24.26
C SER A 146 7.92 1.91 24.96
N LYS A 147 9.17 1.48 24.72
CA LYS A 147 9.85 0.44 25.52
C LYS A 147 10.90 1.05 26.46
N ALA A 148 10.54 2.06 27.24
CA ALA A 148 11.32 2.47 28.41
C ALA A 148 10.51 3.40 29.32
N SER A 149 9.53 2.88 30.04
CA SER A 149 9.16 3.42 31.35
C SER A 149 8.47 2.35 32.19
N GLN A 150 9.32 1.69 32.99
CA GLN A 150 9.06 1.08 34.31
C GLN A 150 8.09 -0.11 34.31
N LEU A 151 8.53 -1.37 34.39
CA LEU A 151 9.39 -1.96 35.44
C LEU A 151 9.14 -1.35 36.82
N GLY A 152 7.90 -1.46 37.30
CA GLY A 152 7.63 -1.48 38.74
C GLY A 152 7.95 -2.88 39.26
N SER A 153 9.18 -3.08 39.72
CA SER A 153 9.53 -4.24 40.55
C SER A 153 8.64 -4.26 41.81
N PRO A 154 8.16 -5.42 42.27
CA PRO A 154 7.54 -5.52 43.58
C PRO A 154 8.63 -5.32 44.64
N GLN A 155 8.53 -4.28 45.44
CA GLN A 155 9.28 -4.18 46.69
C GLN A 155 8.40 -4.70 47.83
N ALA A 156 8.91 -5.80 48.40
CA ALA A 156 8.79 -6.33 49.77
C ALA A 156 7.53 -6.00 50.59
#